data_AF-A0A8S9BTD6-F1
#
_entry.id   AF-A0A8S9BTD6-F1
#
_cell.length_a   1.000
_cell.length_b   1.000
_cell.length_c   1.000
_cell.angle_alpha   90.00
_cell.angle_beta   90.00
_cell.angle_gamma   90.00
#
_symmetry.space_group_name_H-M   'P 1'
#
loop_
_entity.id
_entity.type
_entity.pdbx_description
1 polymer ?
#
loop_
_entity_poly.entity_id
_entity_poly.type
_entity_poly.pdbx_seq_one_letter_code
_entity_poly.pdbx_strand_id
1 'polypeptide(L)'
;MLNFKASIVTSVVLSLLSSASAAHVAKRWTPELPSCSCFTPYKYAGCFADPSVPTTALIDRITDLPAENMTVEVCTAFCKGNGYQYAGLEYYGECFCGASVNGPQVNETFCADPCEGDNSEICGGTDYVSVYQDPTYKTIDDTTISDYKLLGCYTDLTDGGRTLPWQQDQLDSTTMTVESCLFACKDGGYAFAGVEYGGQCFCGVVLGNYTTLVDPGQCSMPCAGNSKETCGGPSLLNLYVAADIESTQPCKGGKPPPTTTTTTPSLCTATTTATATPPTCEYKCGKWCSTPIPPFSDPKSCSTAVSACAVQVASCFLNAGFPDSLKCFEFSSWCSNVKSYCSGYCPGGSCSASKCKSKYPPSGWIPPPPPSVTTSVYTCSATPTKSTTTKTTTTSCVPVPTTSNICTQPNNPVKGYTSSKPVGDISLPVLTCNNLYTDYFKNPFKLYTFPDTKQCKSYQHGSSGPGSVWGACRDACDAQYTSCTNTYAQSCKSNSGAGGKDTYNSATTKCKNQWTDCYSCNSNVNGNGKCGGWNSGW
;
A
#
# COMPACT_ATOMS: atom_id res chain seq x y z
N MET A 1 51.51 -28.63 31.97
CA MET A 1 52.84 -28.31 31.41
C MET A 1 53.30 -29.50 30.58
N LEU A 2 53.87 -29.19 29.41
CA LEU A 2 54.07 -30.04 28.25
C LEU A 2 54.74 -31.41 28.53
N ASN A 3 54.39 -32.41 27.72
CA ASN A 3 55.39 -33.32 27.18
C ASN A 3 54.97 -33.89 25.81
N PHE A 4 55.63 -33.40 24.77
CA PHE A 4 55.65 -33.97 23.43
C PHE A 4 56.62 -35.15 23.41
N LYS A 5 56.18 -36.31 22.91
CA LYS A 5 57.06 -37.30 22.26
C LYS A 5 56.42 -37.73 20.96
N ALA A 6 56.98 -37.24 19.86
CA ALA A 6 56.70 -37.72 18.52
C ALA A 6 57.65 -38.89 18.21
N SER A 7 57.09 -39.99 17.71
CA SER A 7 57.84 -41.03 17.01
C SER A 7 57.13 -41.31 15.69
N ILE A 8 57.89 -41.11 14.62
CA ILE A 8 57.58 -41.31 13.20
C ILE A 8 57.44 -42.81 12.91
N VAL A 9 56.53 -43.22 12.00
CA VAL A 9 56.75 -44.22 10.91
C VAL A 9 55.49 -44.30 9.99
N THR A 10 55.65 -43.73 8.79
CA THR A 10 55.17 -44.07 7.43
C THR A 10 53.80 -44.71 7.10
N SER A 11 53.15 -44.04 6.14
CA SER A 11 52.49 -44.55 4.92
C SER A 11 51.11 -45.21 5.03
N VAL A 12 50.11 -44.59 4.39
CA VAL A 12 49.45 -45.08 3.14
C VAL A 12 48.28 -44.14 2.81
N VAL A 13 48.15 -43.86 1.51
CA VAL A 13 47.18 -43.01 0.84
C VAL A 13 45.73 -43.46 1.12
N LEU A 14 44.90 -42.52 1.59
CA LEU A 14 43.48 -42.49 1.23
C LEU A 14 43.00 -41.03 1.28
N SER A 15 43.08 -40.36 0.14
CA SER A 15 42.45 -39.05 -0.09
C SER A 15 40.93 -39.23 -0.01
N LEU A 16 40.37 -38.97 1.16
CA LEU A 16 38.94 -38.74 1.32
C LEU A 16 38.60 -37.45 0.57
N LEU A 17 38.03 -37.61 -0.62
CA LEU A 17 37.18 -36.61 -1.24
C LEU A 17 36.00 -36.37 -0.29
N SER A 18 36.15 -35.42 0.63
CA SER A 18 35.01 -34.71 1.15
C SER A 18 34.43 -33.94 -0.04
N SER A 19 33.44 -34.52 -0.71
CA SER A 19 32.46 -33.75 -1.46
C SER A 19 31.73 -32.87 -0.46
N ALA A 20 32.38 -31.78 -0.08
CA ALA A 20 31.67 -30.59 0.34
C ALA A 20 30.87 -30.20 -0.89
N SER A 21 29.58 -30.53 -0.89
CA SER A 21 28.60 -29.80 -1.65
C SER A 21 28.80 -28.34 -1.26
N ALA A 22 29.62 -27.62 -2.02
CA ALA A 22 29.56 -26.19 -2.07
C ALA A 22 28.14 -25.91 -2.55
N ALA A 23 27.22 -25.74 -1.60
CA ALA A 23 26.02 -24.97 -1.83
C ALA A 23 26.54 -23.69 -2.47
N HIS A 24 26.37 -23.59 -3.77
CA HIS A 24 26.65 -22.36 -4.47
C HIS A 24 25.70 -21.38 -3.82
N VAL A 25 26.22 -20.56 -2.91
CA VAL A 25 25.55 -19.37 -2.44
C VAL A 25 25.46 -18.51 -3.69
N ALA A 26 24.41 -18.74 -4.48
CA ALA A 26 24.11 -17.95 -5.65
C ALA A 26 24.01 -16.52 -5.14
N LYS A 27 24.92 -15.68 -5.62
CA LYS A 27 24.93 -14.26 -5.25
C LYS A 27 23.53 -13.73 -5.53
N ARG A 28 22.84 -13.23 -4.50
CA ARG A 28 21.50 -12.62 -4.58
C ARG A 28 21.48 -11.30 -5.39
N TRP A 29 22.59 -10.96 -6.04
CA TRP A 29 22.79 -9.69 -6.71
C TRP A 29 22.63 -9.86 -8.22
N THR A 30 21.53 -9.35 -8.77
CA THR A 30 21.49 -9.01 -10.19
C THR A 30 22.56 -7.94 -10.43
N PRO A 31 23.39 -8.03 -11.49
CA PRO A 31 24.32 -6.97 -11.81
C PRO A 31 23.59 -5.64 -11.98
N GLU A 32 24.04 -4.62 -11.25
CA GLU A 32 23.43 -3.30 -11.18
C GLU A 32 23.34 -2.67 -12.57
N LEU A 33 22.13 -2.33 -13.01
CA LEU A 33 21.91 -1.51 -14.19
C LEU A 33 22.35 -0.07 -13.90
N PRO A 34 22.82 0.68 -14.93
CA PRO A 34 23.26 2.05 -14.73
C PRO A 34 22.11 2.94 -14.24
N SER A 35 22.44 3.93 -13.40
CA SER A 35 21.51 4.95 -12.94
C SER A 35 20.86 5.72 -14.10
N CYS A 36 19.64 6.18 -13.88
CA CYS A 36 18.89 6.91 -14.89
C CYS A 36 19.29 8.39 -14.94
N SER A 37 19.58 8.92 -16.13
CA SER A 37 20.01 10.32 -16.31
C SER A 37 18.86 11.30 -16.55
N CYS A 38 17.72 10.83 -17.07
CA CYS A 38 16.52 11.63 -17.32
C CYS A 38 15.28 10.81 -16.99
N PHE A 39 14.57 11.15 -15.91
CA PHE A 39 13.35 10.47 -15.50
C PHE A 39 12.42 11.43 -14.75
N THR A 40 11.14 11.05 -14.65
CA THR A 40 10.20 11.77 -13.77
C THR A 40 10.68 11.60 -12.33
N PRO A 41 10.98 12.70 -11.59
CA PRO A 41 11.52 12.60 -10.24
C PRO A 41 10.61 11.81 -9.30
N TYR A 42 11.22 11.04 -8.41
CA TYR A 42 10.48 10.35 -7.36
C TYR A 42 9.91 11.38 -6.40
N LYS A 43 8.81 11.03 -5.76
CA LYS A 43 8.14 11.88 -4.80
C LYS A 43 8.32 11.32 -3.41
N TYR A 44 8.64 12.19 -2.45
CA TYR A 44 8.70 11.78 -1.06
C TYR A 44 7.35 11.18 -0.62
N ALA A 45 7.41 9.94 -0.12
CA ALA A 45 6.28 9.16 0.31
C ALA A 45 6.11 9.20 1.84
N GLY A 46 7.19 9.41 2.60
CA GLY A 46 7.18 9.58 4.04
C GLY A 46 8.38 8.93 4.73
N CYS A 47 8.42 9.07 6.06
CA CYS A 47 9.36 8.39 6.94
C CYS A 47 8.77 7.07 7.45
N PHE A 48 9.55 5.98 7.40
CA PHE A 48 9.09 4.64 7.77
C PHE A 48 10.08 3.99 8.74
N ALA A 49 9.58 3.22 9.70
CA ALA A 49 10.45 2.42 10.56
C ALA A 49 10.99 1.21 9.79
N ASP A 50 12.30 0.99 9.89
CA ASP A 50 12.97 -0.21 9.39
C ASP A 50 13.41 -1.08 10.57
N PRO A 51 12.50 -1.89 11.15
CA PRO A 51 12.84 -2.73 12.30
C PRO A 51 13.86 -3.80 11.85
N SER A 52 15.09 -3.66 12.32
CA SER A 52 16.20 -4.54 11.99
C SER A 52 15.86 -6.04 12.17
N VAL A 53 15.91 -6.81 11.07
CA VAL A 53 15.98 -8.29 10.85
C VAL A 53 15.44 -9.27 11.91
N PRO A 54 14.71 -10.35 11.51
CA PRO A 54 15.12 -11.21 10.39
C PRO A 54 14.11 -11.38 9.24
N THR A 55 13.03 -10.60 9.16
CA THR A 55 12.10 -10.73 8.03
C THR A 55 11.76 -9.37 7.44
N THR A 56 12.18 -9.22 6.18
CA THR A 56 11.82 -8.19 5.19
C THR A 56 12.28 -6.78 5.54
N ALA A 57 13.41 -6.37 4.94
CA ALA A 57 13.80 -4.98 4.84
C ALA A 57 12.65 -4.16 4.23
N LEU A 58 12.42 -2.96 4.77
CA LEU A 58 11.38 -2.05 4.31
C LEU A 58 11.45 -1.82 2.78
N ILE A 59 12.68 -1.75 2.27
CA ILE A 59 13.10 -1.56 0.89
C ILE A 59 14.41 -2.37 0.74
N ASP A 60 14.57 -3.16 -0.32
CA ASP A 60 15.71 -4.07 -0.48
C ASP A 60 17.04 -3.27 -0.58
N ARG A 61 18.04 -3.62 0.25
CA ARG A 61 19.39 -3.03 0.16
C ARG A 61 20.10 -3.55 -1.08
N ILE A 62 20.04 -2.80 -2.17
CA ILE A 62 20.56 -3.23 -3.49
C ILE A 62 21.71 -2.35 -3.98
N THR A 63 22.33 -1.55 -3.12
CA THR A 63 23.38 -0.65 -3.61
C THR A 63 24.70 -0.87 -2.88
N ASP A 64 25.77 -1.09 -3.66
CA ASP A 64 27.16 -0.86 -3.24
C ASP A 64 27.53 0.63 -3.39
N LEU A 65 26.53 1.54 -3.42
CA LEU A 65 26.77 2.96 -3.61
C LEU A 65 27.45 3.54 -2.36
N PRO A 66 28.53 4.33 -2.55
CA PRO A 66 29.22 5.00 -1.44
C PRO A 66 28.31 6.04 -0.78
N ALA A 67 28.24 6.02 0.55
CA ALA A 67 27.44 6.97 1.32
C ALA A 67 28.04 8.39 1.28
N GLU A 68 29.34 8.53 1.05
CA GLU A 68 30.12 9.77 1.22
C GLU A 68 29.71 10.92 0.28
N ASN A 69 28.93 10.65 -0.77
CA ASN A 69 28.36 11.66 -1.67
C ASN A 69 26.87 11.41 -1.96
N MET A 70 26.17 10.73 -1.05
CA MET A 70 24.78 10.38 -1.30
C MET A 70 23.88 11.63 -1.25
N THR A 71 23.02 11.75 -2.26
CA THR A 71 21.88 12.68 -2.29
C THR A 71 20.62 11.90 -2.65
N VAL A 72 19.45 12.52 -2.46
CA VAL A 72 18.16 11.95 -2.87
C VAL A 72 18.15 11.62 -4.36
N GLU A 73 18.75 12.47 -5.21
CA GLU A 73 18.84 12.28 -6.66
C GLU A 73 19.70 11.08 -7.02
N VAL A 74 20.83 10.90 -6.34
CA VAL A 74 21.74 9.77 -6.60
C VAL A 74 21.00 8.45 -6.36
N CYS A 75 20.33 8.32 -5.21
CA CYS A 75 19.62 7.11 -4.86
C CYS A 75 18.40 6.86 -5.77
N THR A 76 17.56 7.87 -5.98
CA THR A 76 16.36 7.73 -6.84
C THR A 76 16.71 7.46 -8.30
N ALA A 77 17.80 8.04 -8.82
CA ALA A 77 18.31 7.76 -10.16
C ALA A 77 18.77 6.31 -10.30
N PHE A 78 19.47 5.80 -9.29
CA PHE A 78 19.90 4.41 -9.25
C PHE A 78 18.71 3.44 -9.21
N CYS A 79 17.77 3.64 -8.29
CA CYS A 79 16.58 2.79 -8.16
C CYS A 79 15.73 2.82 -9.44
N LYS A 80 15.62 3.99 -10.09
CA LYS A 80 14.94 4.11 -11.39
C LYS A 80 15.64 3.34 -12.49
N GLY A 81 16.97 3.41 -12.55
CA GLY A 81 17.78 2.66 -13.51
C GLY A 81 17.60 1.14 -13.37
N ASN A 82 17.35 0.69 -12.15
CA ASN A 82 17.17 -0.71 -11.79
C ASN A 82 15.70 -1.15 -11.69
N GLY A 83 14.74 -0.33 -12.15
CA GLY A 83 13.33 -0.72 -12.27
C GLY A 83 12.58 -0.83 -10.95
N TYR A 84 13.05 -0.18 -9.89
CA TYR A 84 12.38 -0.19 -8.58
C TYR A 84 11.39 0.96 -8.44
N GLN A 85 10.20 0.66 -7.92
CA GLN A 85 9.16 1.66 -7.67
C GLN A 85 9.54 2.61 -6.52
N TYR A 86 10.29 2.11 -5.54
CA TYR A 86 10.65 2.85 -4.35
C TYR A 86 12.16 2.99 -4.22
N ALA A 87 12.59 4.13 -3.69
CA ALA A 87 13.94 4.39 -3.23
C ALA A 87 13.87 4.78 -1.75
N GLY A 88 14.84 4.35 -0.95
CA GLY A 88 14.92 4.62 0.48
C GLY A 88 16.29 5.14 0.85
N LEU A 89 16.36 6.11 1.76
CA LEU A 89 17.61 6.58 2.34
C LEU A 89 17.56 6.40 3.86
N GLU A 90 18.57 5.75 4.43
CA GLU A 90 18.75 5.53 5.87
C GLU A 90 20.11 6.11 6.32
N TYR A 91 20.23 6.45 7.61
CA TYR A 91 21.51 6.69 8.29
C TYR A 91 22.51 7.54 7.46
N TYR A 92 22.14 8.79 7.18
CA TYR A 92 22.95 9.79 6.45
C TYR A 92 23.19 9.51 4.95
N GLY A 93 22.71 8.39 4.39
CA GLY A 93 22.90 8.13 2.95
C GLY A 93 23.03 6.68 2.53
N GLU A 94 22.66 5.69 3.34
CA GLU A 94 22.53 4.31 2.87
C GLU A 94 21.33 4.22 1.91
N CYS A 95 21.58 3.87 0.65
CA CYS A 95 20.53 3.81 -0.38
C CYS A 95 19.96 2.39 -0.54
N PHE A 96 18.64 2.32 -0.56
CA PHE A 96 17.83 1.11 -0.70
C PHE A 96 16.87 1.27 -1.89
N CYS A 97 16.58 0.18 -2.60
CA CYS A 97 15.59 0.18 -3.69
C CYS A 97 14.54 -0.92 -3.48
N GLY A 98 13.28 -0.69 -3.80
CA GLY A 98 12.21 -1.58 -3.37
C GLY A 98 11.07 -1.68 -4.37
N ALA A 99 10.52 -2.88 -4.49
CA ALA A 99 9.28 -3.12 -5.23
C ALA A 99 8.04 -2.74 -4.39
N SER A 100 8.16 -2.86 -3.06
CA SER A 100 7.15 -2.53 -2.07
C SER A 100 7.78 -1.76 -0.90
N VAL A 101 6.92 -1.24 -0.01
CA VAL A 101 7.33 -0.57 1.25
C VAL A 101 6.68 -1.32 2.39
N ASN A 102 7.47 -2.10 3.11
CA ASN A 102 6.97 -3.03 4.13
C ASN A 102 7.29 -2.53 5.54
N GLY A 103 6.55 -1.54 6.04
CA GLY A 103 6.71 -1.05 7.41
C GLY A 103 5.77 0.09 7.75
N PRO A 104 5.58 0.38 9.06
CA PRO A 104 4.71 1.46 9.47
C PRO A 104 5.34 2.81 9.14
N GLN A 105 4.55 3.70 8.55
CA GLN A 105 4.91 5.10 8.46
C GLN A 105 5.00 5.69 9.88
N VAL A 106 6.07 6.44 10.15
CA VAL A 106 6.33 7.07 11.44
C VAL A 106 6.43 8.59 11.31
N ASN A 107 6.67 9.26 12.43
CA ASN A 107 6.86 10.70 12.44
C ASN A 107 8.13 11.10 11.67
N GLU A 108 8.03 12.17 10.86
CA GLU A 108 9.16 12.74 10.10
C GLU A 108 10.38 13.08 10.97
N THR A 109 10.19 13.34 12.27
CA THR A 109 11.31 13.61 13.18
C THR A 109 12.28 12.45 13.32
N PHE A 110 11.85 11.22 13.01
CA PHE A 110 12.72 10.05 13.02
C PHE A 110 13.61 9.97 11.78
N CYS A 111 13.19 10.57 10.67
CA CYS A 111 13.98 10.68 9.45
C CYS A 111 14.52 12.10 9.31
N ALA A 112 15.34 12.57 10.24
CA ALA A 112 15.85 13.94 10.25
C ALA A 112 17.37 14.02 10.01
N ASP A 113 18.02 12.90 9.72
CA ASP A 113 19.45 12.89 9.46
C ASP A 113 19.74 13.52 8.08
N PRO A 114 20.69 14.46 7.97
CA PRO A 114 21.07 15.07 6.71
C PRO A 114 21.78 14.09 5.79
N CYS A 115 21.69 14.31 4.48
CA CYS A 115 22.47 13.54 3.51
C CYS A 115 23.96 13.93 3.54
N GLU A 116 24.87 12.95 3.52
CA GLU A 116 26.32 13.18 3.45
C GLU A 116 26.74 14.03 2.24
N GLY A 117 26.10 13.81 1.08
CA GLY A 117 26.38 14.57 -0.15
C GLY A 117 25.73 15.94 -0.23
N ASP A 118 24.63 16.17 0.49
CA ASP A 118 23.94 17.47 0.58
C ASP A 118 23.21 17.62 1.93
N ASN A 119 23.79 18.40 2.84
CA ASN A 119 23.22 18.63 4.17
C ASN A 119 21.91 19.45 4.17
N SER A 120 21.44 19.93 3.01
CA SER A 120 20.12 20.55 2.88
C SER A 120 19.00 19.53 2.63
N GLU A 121 19.36 18.29 2.32
CA GLU A 121 18.46 17.17 2.11
C GLU A 121 18.37 16.25 3.34
N ILE A 122 17.33 15.42 3.37
CA ILE A 122 17.05 14.48 4.45
C ILE A 122 17.24 13.05 3.94
N CYS A 123 18.06 12.27 4.66
CA CYS A 123 18.47 10.91 4.32
C CYS A 123 18.18 9.92 5.46
N GLY A 124 16.92 9.90 5.93
CA GLY A 124 16.47 8.92 6.91
C GLY A 124 16.92 9.21 8.33
N GLY A 125 17.10 8.15 9.10
CA GLY A 125 17.43 8.13 10.52
C GLY A 125 18.07 6.80 10.92
N THR A 126 18.40 6.62 12.20
CA THR A 126 18.83 5.32 12.73
C THR A 126 17.64 4.36 12.84
N ASP A 127 17.59 3.28 12.04
CA ASP A 127 16.45 2.35 11.90
C ASP A 127 15.20 3.02 11.27
N TYR A 128 15.38 4.10 10.50
CA TYR A 128 14.28 4.81 9.83
C TYR A 128 14.65 5.27 8.42
N VAL A 129 13.77 4.99 7.46
CA VAL A 129 14.03 5.22 6.04
C VAL A 129 13.15 6.34 5.51
N SER A 130 13.78 7.34 4.89
CA SER A 130 13.11 8.33 4.05
C SER A 130 12.77 7.69 2.71
N VAL A 131 11.47 7.44 2.45
CA VAL A 131 11.02 6.72 1.26
C VAL A 131 10.55 7.67 0.17
N TYR A 132 10.95 7.38 -1.06
CA TYR A 132 10.57 8.09 -2.27
C TYR A 132 9.91 7.10 -3.24
N GLN A 133 8.81 7.50 -3.87
CA GLN A 133 8.04 6.70 -4.80
C GLN A 133 8.10 7.26 -6.22
N ASP A 134 8.32 6.38 -7.20
CA ASP A 134 8.19 6.69 -8.61
C ASP A 134 6.71 6.88 -9.01
N PRO A 135 6.29 8.09 -9.41
CA PRO A 135 4.89 8.35 -9.76
C PRO A 135 4.47 7.75 -11.12
N THR A 136 5.39 7.12 -11.84
CA THR A 136 5.12 6.52 -13.16
C THR A 136 4.64 5.07 -13.07
N TYR A 137 4.72 4.46 -11.89
CA TYR A 137 4.04 3.20 -11.58
C TYR A 137 2.56 3.46 -11.35
N LYS A 138 1.72 2.56 -11.84
CA LYS A 138 0.27 2.63 -11.61
C LYS A 138 -0.06 2.09 -10.22
N THR A 139 -1.14 2.57 -9.63
CA THR A 139 -1.73 1.90 -8.47
C THR A 139 -2.32 0.57 -8.93
N ILE A 140 -1.86 -0.52 -8.32
CA ILE A 140 -2.15 -1.88 -8.76
C ILE A 140 -3.16 -2.50 -7.82
N ASP A 141 -4.06 -3.29 -8.38
CA ASP A 141 -4.85 -4.24 -7.61
C ASP A 141 -4.01 -5.51 -7.39
N ASP A 142 -3.43 -5.65 -6.20
CA ASP A 142 -2.61 -6.79 -5.79
C ASP A 142 -3.44 -8.07 -5.57
N THR A 143 -4.77 -7.99 -5.60
CA THR A 143 -5.67 -9.10 -5.27
C THR A 143 -5.91 -10.09 -6.42
N THR A 144 -5.41 -9.79 -7.63
CA THR A 144 -5.62 -10.65 -8.81
C THR A 144 -4.31 -10.92 -9.54
N ILE A 145 -4.04 -12.19 -9.87
CA ILE A 145 -2.84 -12.59 -10.62
C ILE A 145 -3.06 -12.69 -12.14
N SER A 146 -4.26 -12.31 -12.63
CA SER A 146 -4.64 -12.44 -14.04
C SER A 146 -3.79 -11.61 -15.00
N ASP A 147 -3.08 -10.62 -14.48
CA ASP A 147 -2.19 -9.76 -15.27
C ASP A 147 -0.86 -10.43 -15.58
N TYR A 148 -0.46 -11.45 -14.80
CA TYR A 148 0.71 -12.25 -15.12
C TYR A 148 0.45 -13.13 -16.34
N LYS A 149 1.29 -12.95 -17.35
CA LYS A 149 1.29 -13.75 -18.56
C LYS A 149 2.59 -14.54 -18.64
N LEU A 150 2.48 -15.82 -19.00
CA LEU A 150 3.64 -16.65 -19.28
C LEU A 150 4.42 -16.03 -20.45
N LEU A 151 5.68 -15.67 -20.20
CA LEU A 151 6.60 -15.14 -21.19
C LEU A 151 7.31 -16.29 -21.91
N GLY A 152 7.67 -17.35 -21.19
CA GLY A 152 8.33 -18.52 -21.76
C GLY A 152 9.17 -19.31 -20.76
N CYS A 153 10.00 -20.21 -21.28
CA CYS A 153 11.01 -20.93 -20.51
C CYS A 153 12.36 -20.22 -20.65
N TYR A 154 12.98 -19.87 -19.53
CA TYR A 154 14.23 -19.10 -19.51
C TYR A 154 15.31 -19.83 -18.72
N THR A 155 16.57 -19.65 -19.10
CA THR A 155 17.71 -20.08 -18.28
C THR A 155 17.67 -19.40 -16.91
N ASP A 156 18.09 -20.11 -15.87
CA ASP A 156 18.40 -19.57 -14.54
C ASP A 156 19.80 -20.02 -14.11
N LEU A 157 20.37 -19.38 -13.08
CA LEU A 157 21.72 -19.69 -12.56
C LEU A 157 22.82 -19.65 -13.63
N THR A 158 22.85 -18.59 -14.43
CA THR A 158 23.89 -18.35 -15.45
C THR A 158 25.17 -17.77 -14.83
N ASP A 159 26.20 -17.51 -15.66
CA ASP A 159 27.42 -16.79 -15.24
C ASP A 159 27.12 -15.40 -14.62
N GLY A 160 25.95 -14.83 -14.92
CA GLY A 160 25.46 -13.56 -14.38
C GLY A 160 24.65 -13.68 -13.08
N GLY A 161 24.50 -14.90 -12.54
CA GLY A 161 23.67 -15.19 -11.37
C GLY A 161 22.26 -15.67 -11.75
N ARG A 162 21.32 -15.49 -10.81
CA ARG A 162 19.91 -15.86 -11.02
C ARG A 162 19.21 -14.88 -11.96
N THR A 163 18.25 -15.40 -12.72
CA THR A 163 17.34 -14.61 -13.54
C THR A 163 16.39 -13.78 -12.70
N LEU A 164 15.88 -14.34 -11.60
CA LEU A 164 15.10 -13.62 -10.60
C LEU A 164 15.76 -13.80 -9.22
N PRO A 165 16.19 -12.71 -8.56
CA PRO A 165 17.01 -12.82 -7.35
C PRO A 165 16.21 -13.16 -6.09
N TRP A 166 14.89 -12.91 -6.05
CA TRP A 166 14.09 -12.96 -4.83
C TRP A 166 13.31 -14.25 -4.66
N GLN A 167 13.92 -15.25 -4.02
CA GLN A 167 13.24 -16.48 -3.67
C GLN A 167 12.15 -16.25 -2.61
N GLN A 168 10.97 -16.84 -2.84
CA GLN A 168 9.82 -16.78 -1.93
C GLN A 168 9.85 -17.93 -0.93
N ASP A 169 10.72 -17.82 0.07
CA ASP A 169 11.00 -18.89 1.06
C ASP A 169 9.82 -19.18 2.00
N GLN A 170 8.83 -18.29 2.08
CA GLN A 170 7.60 -18.50 2.83
C GLN A 170 6.63 -19.50 2.16
N LEU A 171 6.85 -19.85 0.89
CA LEU A 171 6.04 -20.84 0.18
C LEU A 171 6.56 -22.25 0.45
N ASP A 172 5.66 -23.17 0.80
CA ASP A 172 6.01 -24.58 0.99
C ASP A 172 6.33 -25.22 -0.37
N SER A 173 7.58 -25.68 -0.51
CA SER A 173 8.09 -26.28 -1.74
C SER A 173 7.39 -27.58 -2.14
N THR A 174 6.71 -28.25 -1.20
CA THR A 174 5.96 -29.49 -1.45
C THR A 174 4.55 -29.23 -1.96
N THR A 175 4.01 -28.03 -1.79
CA THR A 175 2.66 -27.64 -2.24
C THR A 175 2.68 -26.48 -3.24
N MET A 176 3.84 -26.21 -3.85
CA MET A 176 4.02 -25.08 -4.75
C MET A 176 3.19 -25.24 -6.04
N THR A 177 2.46 -24.19 -6.39
CA THR A 177 1.68 -24.03 -7.63
C THR A 177 2.08 -22.74 -8.34
N VAL A 178 1.83 -22.64 -9.64
CA VAL A 178 2.08 -21.41 -10.39
C VAL A 178 1.38 -20.23 -9.71
N GLU A 179 0.10 -20.40 -9.36
CA GLU A 179 -0.72 -19.35 -8.77
C GLU A 179 -0.18 -18.87 -7.42
N SER A 180 0.29 -19.80 -6.57
CA SER A 180 0.89 -19.43 -5.28
C SER A 180 2.14 -18.57 -5.46
N CYS A 181 2.94 -18.82 -6.49
CA CYS A 181 4.12 -18.04 -6.80
C CYS A 181 3.75 -16.65 -7.36
N LEU A 182 2.83 -16.61 -8.33
CA LEU A 182 2.36 -15.34 -8.91
C LEU A 182 1.75 -14.43 -7.85
N PHE A 183 0.99 -14.99 -6.91
CA PHE A 183 0.40 -14.24 -5.81
C PHE A 183 1.46 -13.65 -4.89
N ALA A 184 2.45 -14.45 -4.47
CA ALA A 184 3.54 -13.98 -3.63
C ALA A 184 4.37 -12.87 -4.31
N CYS A 185 4.67 -13.02 -5.61
CA CYS A 185 5.37 -11.97 -6.34
C CYS A 185 4.54 -10.71 -6.51
N LYS A 186 3.23 -10.82 -6.72
CA LYS A 186 2.34 -9.65 -6.82
C LYS A 186 2.24 -8.89 -5.51
N ASP A 187 2.03 -9.61 -4.41
CA ASP A 187 1.99 -9.07 -3.04
C ASP A 187 3.30 -8.33 -2.69
N GLY A 188 4.44 -8.86 -3.17
CA GLY A 188 5.74 -8.19 -3.04
C GLY A 188 5.98 -7.00 -3.98
N GLY A 189 5.08 -6.73 -4.94
CA GLY A 189 5.20 -5.66 -5.93
C GLY A 189 6.11 -5.98 -7.13
N TYR A 190 6.44 -7.25 -7.37
CA TYR A 190 7.42 -7.66 -8.37
C TYR A 190 6.78 -7.92 -9.74
N ALA A 191 7.11 -7.15 -10.77
CA ALA A 191 6.56 -7.36 -12.12
C ALA A 191 6.88 -8.74 -12.73
N PHE A 192 7.96 -9.38 -12.30
CA PHE A 192 8.37 -10.71 -12.76
C PHE A 192 8.22 -11.77 -11.67
N ALA A 193 7.72 -12.93 -12.08
CA ALA A 193 7.59 -14.12 -11.25
C ALA A 193 8.09 -15.33 -12.04
N GLY A 194 8.75 -16.26 -11.36
CA GLY A 194 9.33 -17.45 -12.00
C GLY A 194 9.24 -18.65 -11.10
N VAL A 195 8.85 -19.78 -11.67
CA VAL A 195 8.80 -21.08 -10.99
C VAL A 195 9.89 -22.01 -11.50
N GLU A 196 10.65 -22.60 -10.58
CA GLU A 196 11.82 -23.46 -10.86
C GLU A 196 11.68 -24.81 -10.14
N TYR A 197 12.28 -25.86 -10.73
CA TYR A 197 12.51 -27.15 -10.08
C TYR A 197 11.29 -27.78 -9.39
N GLY A 198 10.08 -27.53 -9.90
CA GLY A 198 8.81 -28.08 -9.39
C GLY A 198 8.34 -27.48 -8.06
N GLY A 199 9.21 -26.85 -7.27
CA GLY A 199 8.91 -26.44 -5.89
C GLY A 199 9.42 -25.05 -5.50
N GLN A 200 10.10 -24.33 -6.41
CA GLN A 200 10.73 -23.05 -6.09
C GLN A 200 10.00 -21.90 -6.79
N CYS A 201 9.97 -20.75 -6.11
CA CYS A 201 9.38 -19.53 -6.61
C CYS A 201 10.36 -18.37 -6.43
N PHE A 202 10.52 -17.57 -7.48
CA PHE A 202 11.41 -16.41 -7.52
C PHE A 202 10.68 -15.20 -8.10
N CYS A 203 10.99 -14.02 -7.58
CA CYS A 203 10.41 -12.74 -8.00
C CYS A 203 11.50 -11.74 -8.39
N GLY A 204 11.13 -10.72 -9.15
CA GLY A 204 12.03 -9.63 -9.50
C GLY A 204 11.34 -8.48 -10.21
N VAL A 205 12.02 -7.34 -10.26
CA VAL A 205 11.61 -6.17 -11.06
C VAL A 205 12.41 -6.04 -12.36
N VAL A 206 13.53 -6.76 -12.46
CA VAL A 206 14.40 -6.85 -13.64
C VAL A 206 14.93 -8.27 -13.75
N LEU A 207 15.27 -8.66 -14.98
CA LEU A 207 15.88 -9.97 -15.26
C LEU A 207 17.40 -9.89 -15.09
N GLY A 208 18.00 -10.93 -14.52
CA GLY A 208 19.45 -11.07 -14.43
C GLY A 208 20.13 -11.12 -15.81
N ASN A 209 21.41 -10.72 -15.85
CA ASN A 209 22.20 -10.77 -17.08
C ASN A 209 22.28 -12.20 -17.63
N TYR A 210 22.40 -12.30 -18.96
CA TYR A 210 22.49 -13.55 -19.69
C TYR A 210 21.26 -14.48 -19.57
N THR A 211 20.14 -13.98 -19.03
CA THR A 211 18.84 -14.63 -19.11
C THR A 211 18.46 -14.83 -20.58
N THR A 212 18.28 -16.08 -21.00
CA THR A 212 17.98 -16.45 -22.39
C THR A 212 16.72 -17.30 -22.48
N LEU A 213 15.89 -17.00 -23.48
CA LEU A 213 14.74 -17.84 -23.82
C LEU A 213 15.22 -19.16 -24.40
N VAL A 214 14.69 -20.27 -23.89
CA VAL A 214 14.96 -21.63 -24.38
C VAL A 214 13.68 -22.30 -24.85
N ASP A 215 13.80 -23.52 -25.35
CA ASP A 215 12.66 -24.32 -25.78
C ASP A 215 11.68 -24.56 -24.61
N PRO A 216 10.37 -24.27 -24.78
CA PRO A 216 9.38 -24.46 -23.71
C PRO A 216 9.32 -25.87 -23.13
N GLY A 217 9.66 -26.90 -23.91
CA GLY A 217 9.69 -28.29 -23.47
C GLY A 217 10.76 -28.59 -22.42
N GLN A 218 11.77 -27.71 -22.26
CA GLN A 218 12.76 -27.85 -21.20
C GLN A 218 12.22 -27.44 -19.82
N CYS A 219 11.18 -26.58 -19.78
CA CYS A 219 10.45 -26.25 -18.56
C CYS A 219 9.20 -27.13 -18.41
N SER A 220 9.40 -28.45 -18.34
CA SER A 220 8.32 -29.45 -18.27
C SER A 220 8.20 -30.15 -16.92
N MET A 221 8.94 -29.70 -15.89
CA MET A 221 8.85 -30.28 -14.56
C MET A 221 7.48 -29.97 -13.94
N PRO A 222 6.71 -30.96 -13.48
CA PRO A 222 5.42 -30.70 -12.84
C PRO A 222 5.57 -29.91 -11.54
N CYS A 223 4.62 -29.03 -11.24
CA CYS A 223 4.56 -28.36 -9.95
C CYS A 223 4.24 -29.35 -8.82
N ALA A 224 4.88 -29.19 -7.66
CA ALA A 224 4.73 -30.07 -6.51
C ALA A 224 3.29 -30.08 -5.97
N GLY A 225 2.64 -28.92 -5.94
CA GLY A 225 1.25 -28.75 -5.50
C GLY A 225 0.20 -29.02 -6.58
N ASN A 226 0.57 -29.00 -7.86
CA ASN A 226 -0.34 -29.30 -8.97
C ASN A 226 0.39 -29.92 -10.16
N SER A 227 0.28 -31.24 -10.31
CA SER A 227 0.96 -31.97 -11.39
C SER A 227 0.42 -31.68 -12.81
N LYS A 228 -0.62 -30.85 -12.95
CA LYS A 228 -1.16 -30.39 -14.24
C LYS A 228 -0.50 -29.10 -14.75
N GLU A 229 0.27 -28.44 -13.89
CA GLU A 229 1.03 -27.24 -14.22
C GLU A 229 2.52 -27.57 -14.37
N THR A 230 3.24 -26.72 -15.10
CA THR A 230 4.69 -26.80 -15.27
C THR A 230 5.39 -25.73 -14.45
N CYS A 231 6.36 -26.14 -13.66
CA CYS A 231 7.14 -25.32 -12.75
C CYS A 231 8.64 -25.43 -13.03
N GLY A 232 9.01 -25.08 -14.26
CA GLY A 232 10.38 -24.93 -14.71
C GLY A 232 11.09 -26.27 -14.98
N GLY A 233 12.38 -26.27 -14.71
CA GLY A 233 13.28 -27.41 -14.80
C GLY A 233 14.56 -27.12 -14.00
N PRO A 234 15.57 -28.00 -14.05
CA PRO A 234 16.87 -27.72 -13.42
C PRO A 234 17.51 -26.50 -14.06
N SER A 235 17.70 -25.40 -13.30
CA SER A 235 18.26 -24.14 -13.80
C SER A 235 17.45 -23.54 -14.95
N LEU A 236 16.12 -23.74 -14.92
CA LEU A 236 15.19 -23.28 -15.93
C LEU A 236 13.88 -22.79 -15.28
N LEU A 237 13.47 -21.56 -15.60
CA LEU A 237 12.27 -20.91 -15.05
C LEU A 237 11.16 -20.86 -16.11
N ASN A 238 9.94 -21.27 -15.75
CA ASN A 238 8.77 -20.68 -16.43
C ASN A 238 8.62 -19.26 -15.91
N LEU A 239 8.88 -18.28 -16.77
CA LEU A 239 8.89 -16.85 -16.43
C LEU A 239 7.56 -16.20 -16.79
N TYR A 240 7.00 -15.43 -15.86
CA TYR A 240 5.75 -14.69 -16.00
C TYR A 240 5.99 -13.20 -15.77
N VAL A 241 5.21 -12.36 -16.47
CA VAL A 241 5.29 -10.89 -16.34
C VAL A 241 3.91 -10.26 -16.18
N ALA A 242 3.80 -9.33 -15.25
CA ALA A 242 2.64 -8.47 -15.02
C ALA A 242 2.97 -7.03 -15.48
N ALA A 243 2.61 -6.71 -16.72
CA ALA A 243 2.97 -5.45 -17.37
C ALA A 243 2.27 -4.21 -16.75
N ASP A 244 1.24 -4.41 -15.94
CA ASP A 244 0.57 -3.38 -15.16
C ASP A 244 1.39 -2.93 -13.93
N ILE A 245 2.36 -3.76 -13.50
CA ILE A 245 3.33 -3.49 -12.43
C ILE A 245 4.58 -2.78 -12.93
N GLU A 246 4.75 -2.66 -14.24
CA GLU A 246 5.87 -1.93 -14.80
C GLU A 246 5.64 -0.41 -14.79
N SER A 247 6.73 0.34 -14.66
CA SER A 247 6.75 1.78 -14.88
C SER A 247 6.23 2.11 -16.29
N THR A 248 5.36 3.12 -16.40
CA THR A 248 4.99 3.70 -17.70
C THR A 248 6.11 4.49 -18.38
N GLN A 249 7.22 4.72 -17.66
CA GLN A 249 8.43 5.39 -18.17
C GLN A 249 9.67 4.63 -17.70
N PRO A 250 9.92 3.40 -18.19
CA PRO A 250 11.09 2.63 -17.79
C PRO A 250 12.37 3.34 -18.27
N CYS A 251 13.44 3.26 -17.47
CA CYS A 251 14.70 3.88 -17.85
C CYS A 251 15.27 3.17 -19.09
N LYS A 252 15.30 3.85 -20.23
CA LYS A 252 15.99 3.34 -21.43
C LYS A 252 17.46 3.67 -21.27
N GLY A 253 18.23 2.75 -20.68
CA GLY A 253 19.66 2.89 -20.40
C GLY A 253 20.39 3.63 -21.53
N GLY A 254 20.69 4.91 -21.27
CA GLY A 254 21.45 5.75 -22.17
C GLY A 254 22.90 5.71 -21.76
N LYS A 255 23.74 5.04 -22.55
CA LYS A 255 25.19 5.20 -22.51
C LYS A 255 25.53 6.71 -22.45
N PRO A 256 26.47 7.17 -21.60
CA PRO A 256 26.89 8.57 -21.60
C PRO A 256 27.31 9.00 -23.01
N PRO A 257 26.88 10.17 -23.51
CA PRO A 257 27.44 10.70 -24.74
C PRO A 257 28.95 10.88 -24.58
N PRO A 258 29.77 10.59 -25.60
CA PRO A 258 31.20 10.80 -25.51
C PRO A 258 31.50 12.30 -25.34
N THR A 259 32.42 12.59 -24.43
CA THR A 259 32.98 13.91 -24.16
C THR A 259 33.44 14.58 -25.46
N THR A 260 32.74 15.64 -25.87
CA THR A 260 33.30 16.63 -26.81
C THR A 260 32.97 18.03 -26.35
N THR A 261 34.02 18.83 -26.31
CA THR A 261 34.16 20.21 -25.84
C THR A 261 33.30 21.23 -26.58
N THR A 262 32.80 22.20 -25.81
CA THR A 262 32.44 23.60 -26.17
C THR A 262 31.40 23.85 -27.27
N THR A 263 30.26 24.40 -26.88
CA THR A 263 29.90 25.83 -27.12
C THR A 263 28.62 26.18 -26.36
N THR A 264 28.64 27.33 -25.71
CA THR A 264 27.60 27.88 -24.83
C THR A 264 26.30 28.16 -25.59
N PRO A 265 25.14 27.60 -25.19
CA PRO A 265 23.84 28.11 -25.61
C PRO A 265 23.44 29.29 -24.71
N SER A 266 22.96 30.36 -25.33
CA SER A 266 22.42 31.55 -24.67
C SER A 266 21.26 31.22 -23.73
N LEU A 267 21.36 31.65 -22.47
CA LEU A 267 20.27 31.62 -21.51
C LEU A 267 19.16 32.61 -21.93
N CYS A 268 17.92 32.13 -21.97
CA CYS A 268 16.75 33.02 -21.90
C CYS A 268 16.26 33.05 -20.45
N THR A 269 16.31 34.23 -19.83
CA THR A 269 15.75 34.46 -18.50
C THR A 269 14.28 34.85 -18.64
N ALA A 270 13.37 33.96 -18.27
CA ALA A 270 11.96 34.30 -18.13
C ALA A 270 11.68 34.59 -16.64
N THR A 271 11.46 35.87 -16.31
CA THR A 271 10.93 36.25 -15.00
C THR A 271 9.43 36.06 -15.03
N THR A 272 8.95 34.88 -14.65
CA THR A 272 7.54 34.70 -14.36
C THR A 272 7.27 35.19 -12.96
N THR A 273 6.59 36.35 -12.86
CA THR A 273 5.92 36.75 -11.63
C THR A 273 4.71 35.83 -11.46
N ALA A 274 4.92 34.66 -10.87
CA ALA A 274 3.82 33.89 -10.34
C ALA A 274 3.28 34.67 -9.14
N THR A 275 2.20 35.42 -9.36
CA THR A 275 1.34 35.82 -8.25
C THR A 275 0.80 34.52 -7.69
N ALA A 276 1.42 34.02 -6.62
CA ALA A 276 0.90 32.89 -5.88
C ALA A 276 -0.48 33.29 -5.38
N THR A 277 -1.51 32.78 -6.04
CA THR A 277 -2.82 32.68 -5.40
C THR A 277 -2.59 31.88 -4.12
N PRO A 278 -2.92 32.42 -2.94
CA PRO A 278 -2.58 31.79 -1.67
C PRO A 278 -3.23 30.40 -1.59
N PRO A 279 -2.65 29.44 -0.84
CA PRO A 279 -3.23 28.11 -0.69
C PRO A 279 -4.65 28.25 -0.12
N THR A 280 -5.65 27.74 -0.84
CA THR A 280 -7.08 27.92 -0.52
C THR A 280 -7.64 26.89 0.46
N CYS A 281 -6.83 25.99 1.01
CA CYS A 281 -7.24 24.96 1.97
C CYS A 281 -6.76 25.28 3.38
N GLU A 282 -7.63 25.19 4.39
CA GLU A 282 -7.21 25.19 5.79
C GLU A 282 -6.62 23.84 6.24
N TYR A 283 -7.04 22.75 5.59
CA TYR A 283 -6.57 21.38 5.79
C TYR A 283 -6.65 20.61 4.47
N LYS A 284 -5.69 19.73 4.17
CA LYS A 284 -5.68 18.96 2.92
C LYS A 284 -5.53 17.46 3.18
N CYS A 285 -6.38 16.65 2.56
CA CYS A 285 -6.28 15.19 2.56
C CYS A 285 -6.41 14.70 1.12
N GLY A 286 -5.28 14.31 0.51
CA GLY A 286 -5.25 13.87 -0.89
C GLY A 286 -5.82 14.91 -1.86
N LYS A 287 -6.86 14.51 -2.60
CA LYS A 287 -7.58 15.37 -3.55
C LYS A 287 -8.60 16.29 -2.88
N TRP A 288 -8.89 16.08 -1.59
CA TRP A 288 -9.85 16.87 -0.84
C TRP A 288 -9.16 18.00 -0.06
N CYS A 289 -9.85 19.14 0.00
CA CYS A 289 -9.38 20.40 0.53
C CYS A 289 -10.48 20.98 1.43
N SER A 290 -10.15 21.27 2.68
CA SER A 290 -11.11 21.85 3.62
C SER A 290 -11.28 23.34 3.37
N THR A 291 -12.54 23.77 3.37
CA THR A 291 -12.87 25.18 3.55
C THR A 291 -12.50 25.62 4.97
N PRO A 292 -12.06 26.89 5.16
CA PRO A 292 -11.72 27.39 6.47
C PRO A 292 -12.85 27.26 7.47
N ILE A 293 -12.54 26.94 8.73
CA ILE A 293 -13.57 26.95 9.77
C ILE A 293 -14.08 28.40 9.94
N PRO A 294 -15.40 28.61 10.09
CA PRO A 294 -15.96 29.93 10.33
C PRO A 294 -15.26 30.64 11.49
N PRO A 295 -14.99 31.96 11.39
CA PRO A 295 -14.41 32.70 12.50
C PRO A 295 -15.35 32.68 13.71
N PHE A 296 -14.76 32.66 14.90
CA PHE A 296 -15.52 32.70 16.15
C PHE A 296 -14.82 33.50 17.23
N SER A 297 -15.65 34.17 18.04
CA SER A 297 -15.24 34.98 19.20
C SER A 297 -16.15 34.77 20.41
N ASP A 298 -17.17 33.91 20.29
CA ASP A 298 -18.14 33.62 21.34
C ASP A 298 -18.57 32.14 21.29
N PRO A 299 -19.19 31.61 22.36
CA PRO A 299 -19.56 30.19 22.43
C PRO A 299 -20.47 29.71 21.29
N LYS A 300 -21.38 30.56 20.79
CA LYS A 300 -22.36 30.20 19.76
C LYS A 300 -21.71 30.17 18.37
N SER A 301 -20.85 31.15 18.05
CA SER A 301 -20.04 31.12 16.83
C SER A 301 -19.03 29.97 16.84
N CYS A 302 -18.45 29.62 18.00
CA CYS A 302 -17.54 28.47 18.15
C CYS A 302 -18.26 27.14 17.87
N SER A 303 -19.47 26.95 18.42
CA SER A 303 -20.29 25.77 18.15
C SER A 303 -20.65 25.64 16.66
N THR A 304 -20.81 26.78 15.98
CA THR A 304 -21.07 26.81 14.53
C THR A 304 -19.82 26.37 13.74
N ALA A 305 -18.63 26.82 14.15
CA ALA A 305 -17.36 26.41 13.56
C ALA A 305 -17.07 24.90 13.76
N VAL A 306 -17.37 24.35 14.93
CA VAL A 306 -17.28 22.90 15.21
C VAL A 306 -18.17 22.10 14.28
N SER A 307 -19.41 22.56 14.09
CA SER A 307 -20.38 21.88 13.23
C SER A 307 -19.95 21.93 11.76
N ALA A 308 -19.45 23.08 11.30
CA ALA A 308 -18.89 23.24 9.96
C ALA A 308 -17.64 22.37 9.72
N CYS A 309 -16.79 22.19 10.74
CA CYS A 309 -15.65 21.28 10.67
C CYS A 309 -16.12 19.81 10.58
N ALA A 310 -17.08 19.40 11.42
CA ALA A 310 -17.58 18.02 11.45
C ALA A 310 -18.25 17.59 10.12
N VAL A 311 -18.98 18.48 9.44
CA VAL A 311 -19.59 18.18 8.13
C VAL A 311 -18.54 17.92 7.06
N GLN A 312 -17.40 18.62 7.16
CA GLN A 312 -16.29 18.47 6.22
C GLN A 312 -15.58 17.11 6.34
N VAL A 313 -15.72 16.41 7.47
CA VAL A 313 -15.12 15.07 7.68
C VAL A 313 -15.70 14.06 6.68
N ALA A 314 -17.01 14.05 6.49
CA ALA A 314 -17.64 13.17 5.50
C ALA A 314 -17.23 13.54 4.06
N SER A 315 -17.14 14.85 3.78
CA SER A 315 -16.65 15.33 2.49
C SER A 315 -15.19 14.90 2.23
N CYS A 316 -14.38 14.82 3.28
CA CYS A 316 -13.01 14.33 3.22
C CYS A 316 -12.98 12.87 2.79
N PHE A 317 -13.69 11.98 3.50
CA PHE A 317 -13.69 10.56 3.16
C PHE A 317 -14.22 10.26 1.75
N LEU A 318 -15.18 11.05 1.28
CA LEU A 318 -15.76 10.90 -0.05
C LEU A 318 -14.83 11.34 -1.20
N ASN A 319 -13.98 12.34 -0.98
CA ASN A 319 -13.27 13.02 -2.07
C ASN A 319 -11.75 13.00 -1.94
N ALA A 320 -11.18 12.59 -0.79
CA ALA A 320 -9.74 12.52 -0.58
C ALA A 320 -9.08 11.48 -1.48
N GLY A 321 -9.82 10.40 -1.78
CA GLY A 321 -9.32 9.22 -2.49
C GLY A 321 -8.47 8.33 -1.58
N PHE A 322 -8.47 7.02 -1.80
CA PHE A 322 -7.62 6.10 -1.05
C PHE A 322 -6.17 6.16 -1.61
N PRO A 323 -5.11 6.15 -0.78
CA PRO A 323 -5.13 5.99 0.68
C PRO A 323 -5.29 7.29 1.47
N ASP A 324 -5.28 8.46 0.84
CA ASP A 324 -5.35 9.75 1.54
C ASP A 324 -6.64 9.99 2.34
N SER A 325 -7.71 9.24 2.08
CA SER A 325 -8.91 9.21 2.91
C SER A 325 -8.62 8.73 4.34
N LEU A 326 -7.51 8.03 4.58
CA LEU A 326 -7.04 7.70 5.92
C LEU A 326 -6.63 8.95 6.71
N LYS A 327 -6.09 10.00 6.04
CA LYS A 327 -5.79 11.29 6.69
C LYS A 327 -7.05 12.07 7.10
N CYS A 328 -8.22 11.66 6.62
CA CYS A 328 -9.50 12.21 7.10
C CYS A 328 -9.82 11.81 8.54
N PHE A 329 -9.21 10.74 9.07
CA PHE A 329 -9.28 10.42 10.49
C PHE A 329 -8.54 11.46 11.35
N GLU A 330 -7.40 11.98 10.87
CA GLU A 330 -6.67 13.07 11.53
C GLU A 330 -7.43 14.40 11.43
N PHE A 331 -8.02 14.70 10.27
CA PHE A 331 -8.91 15.86 10.12
C PHE A 331 -10.12 15.77 11.07
N SER A 332 -10.70 14.58 11.24
CA SER A 332 -11.78 14.31 12.21
C SER A 332 -11.32 14.53 13.66
N SER A 333 -10.09 14.10 13.97
CA SER A 333 -9.46 14.34 15.27
C SER A 333 -9.23 15.83 15.51
N TRP A 334 -8.79 16.58 14.50
CA TRP A 334 -8.64 18.02 14.58
C TRP A 334 -9.98 18.75 14.81
N CYS A 335 -11.06 18.36 14.10
CA CYS A 335 -12.41 18.87 14.39
C CYS A 335 -12.87 18.55 15.82
N SER A 336 -12.45 17.42 16.39
CA SER A 336 -12.70 17.05 17.78
C SER A 336 -11.90 17.89 18.78
N ASN A 337 -10.70 18.34 18.40
CA ASN A 337 -9.91 19.30 19.18
C ASN A 337 -10.53 20.70 19.15
N VAL A 338 -11.06 21.16 18.01
CA VAL A 338 -11.83 22.41 17.93
C VAL A 338 -13.06 22.33 18.85
N LYS A 339 -13.75 21.18 18.88
CA LYS A 339 -14.88 20.94 19.80
C LYS A 339 -14.46 20.99 21.27
N SER A 340 -13.34 20.38 21.61
CA SER A 340 -12.77 20.41 22.96
C SER A 340 -12.38 21.83 23.37
N TYR A 341 -11.81 22.61 22.45
CA TYR A 341 -11.51 24.03 22.67
C TYR A 341 -12.77 24.84 22.98
N CYS A 342 -13.79 24.72 22.13
CA CYS A 342 -15.05 25.45 22.31
C CYS A 342 -15.72 25.11 23.65
N SER A 343 -15.63 23.85 24.08
CA SER A 343 -16.28 23.40 25.32
C SER A 343 -15.51 23.81 26.58
N GLY A 344 -14.17 23.91 26.51
CA GLY A 344 -13.33 24.22 27.66
C GLY A 344 -12.98 25.70 27.84
N TYR A 345 -12.77 26.44 26.75
CA TYR A 345 -12.18 27.79 26.80
C TYR A 345 -13.18 28.92 26.51
N CYS A 346 -14.24 28.65 25.73
CA CYS A 346 -15.23 29.67 25.40
C CYS A 346 -16.17 30.05 26.56
N PRO A 347 -16.60 29.13 27.45
CA PRO A 347 -17.41 29.50 28.62
C PRO A 347 -16.69 30.45 29.59
N GLY A 348 -15.35 30.44 29.61
CA GLY A 348 -14.51 31.34 30.42
C GLY A 348 -14.15 32.67 29.75
N GLY A 349 -14.83 33.05 28.65
CA GLY A 349 -14.60 34.33 27.96
C GLY A 349 -13.32 34.39 27.10
N SER A 350 -12.58 33.29 26.97
CA SER A 350 -11.33 33.21 26.20
C SER A 350 -11.52 32.70 24.77
N CYS A 351 -12.73 32.82 24.21
CA CYS A 351 -13.11 32.25 22.92
C CYS A 351 -12.43 33.00 21.76
N SER A 352 -11.52 32.33 21.05
CA SER A 352 -10.82 32.94 19.91
C SER A 352 -10.38 31.87 18.91
N ALA A 353 -10.79 32.04 17.65
CA ALA A 353 -10.40 31.16 16.56
C ALA A 353 -8.87 31.10 16.37
N SER A 354 -8.17 32.23 16.51
CA SER A 354 -6.71 32.26 16.42
C SER A 354 -6.05 31.49 17.57
N LYS A 355 -6.50 31.70 18.82
CA LYS A 355 -5.98 30.94 19.98
C LYS A 355 -6.31 29.45 19.89
N CYS A 356 -7.46 29.08 19.33
CA CYS A 356 -7.81 27.69 19.05
C CYS A 356 -6.83 27.06 18.05
N LYS A 357 -6.55 27.73 16.93
CA LYS A 357 -5.60 27.25 15.91
C LYS A 357 -4.17 27.20 16.42
N SER A 358 -3.74 28.14 17.26
CA SER A 358 -2.41 28.08 17.91
C SER A 358 -2.29 26.93 18.91
N LYS A 359 -3.37 26.58 19.62
CA LYS A 359 -3.37 25.49 20.60
C LYS A 359 -3.54 24.10 19.97
N TYR A 360 -4.34 24.03 18.92
CA TYR A 360 -4.62 22.82 18.15
C TYR A 360 -4.34 23.11 16.67
N PRO A 361 -3.04 23.19 16.28
CA PRO A 361 -2.70 23.39 14.89
C PRO A 361 -3.22 22.20 14.05
N PRO A 362 -3.81 22.44 12.88
CA PRO A 362 -4.19 21.36 11.98
C PRO A 362 -2.95 20.61 11.50
N SER A 363 -2.94 19.27 11.54
CA SER A 363 -1.82 18.50 10.96
C SER A 363 -1.82 18.75 9.45
N GLY A 364 -0.77 19.41 8.94
CA GLY A 364 -0.70 19.87 7.54
C GLY A 364 -0.81 21.39 7.33
N TRP A 365 -0.86 22.20 8.39
CA TRP A 365 -0.76 23.67 8.24
C TRP A 365 0.69 24.11 7.99
N ILE A 366 0.97 24.56 6.77
CA ILE A 366 2.22 25.25 6.42
C ILE A 366 1.93 26.76 6.44
N PRO A 367 2.56 27.57 7.32
CA PRO A 367 2.47 29.03 7.21
C PRO A 367 3.00 29.46 5.84
N PRO A 368 2.40 30.46 5.17
CA PRO A 368 2.89 30.89 3.86
C PRO A 368 4.38 31.28 3.97
N PRO A 369 5.27 30.69 3.16
CA PRO A 369 6.67 31.06 3.19
C PRO A 369 6.82 32.52 2.75
N PRO A 370 7.81 33.26 3.29
CA PRO A 370 8.17 34.55 2.73
C PRO A 370 8.53 34.38 1.25
N PRO A 371 8.25 35.37 0.39
CA PRO A 371 8.43 35.23 -1.05
C PRO A 371 9.88 34.87 -1.36
N SER A 372 10.10 33.62 -1.75
CA SER A 372 11.38 33.10 -2.20
C SER A 372 11.44 33.25 -3.72
N VAL A 373 12.40 34.04 -4.18
CA VAL A 373 12.72 34.19 -5.60
C VAL A 373 13.60 33.02 -5.99
N THR A 374 13.08 32.10 -6.82
CA THR A 374 13.89 31.01 -7.37
C THR A 374 14.10 31.26 -8.86
N THR A 375 15.37 31.41 -9.24
CA THR A 375 15.80 31.62 -10.63
C THR A 375 16.16 30.26 -11.21
N SER A 376 15.34 29.73 -12.12
CA SER A 376 15.65 28.49 -12.85
C SER A 376 15.95 28.77 -14.31
N VAL A 377 17.03 28.19 -14.81
CA VAL A 377 17.53 28.32 -16.19
C VAL A 377 17.15 27.06 -16.96
N TYR A 378 16.56 27.20 -18.15
CA TYR A 378 16.26 26.06 -19.03
C TYR A 378 16.47 26.38 -20.52
N THR A 379 16.60 25.34 -21.34
CA THR A 379 16.69 25.38 -22.81
C THR A 379 15.38 24.89 -23.45
N CYS A 380 14.87 25.62 -24.46
CA CYS A 380 13.60 25.30 -25.11
C CYS A 380 13.76 24.38 -26.33
N SER A 381 12.81 23.47 -26.55
CA SER A 381 12.52 22.88 -27.86
C SER A 381 11.01 22.73 -28.11
N ALA A 382 10.66 22.74 -29.40
CA ALA A 382 9.37 23.16 -29.94
C ALA A 382 8.20 22.16 -29.83
N THR A 383 7.00 22.73 -29.67
CA THR A 383 5.68 22.08 -29.75
C THR A 383 5.34 21.61 -31.18
N PRO A 384 4.56 20.52 -31.31
CA PRO A 384 3.31 20.64 -32.09
C PRO A 384 2.07 19.99 -31.45
N THR A 385 0.93 20.37 -32.01
CA THR A 385 -0.44 20.40 -31.47
C THR A 385 -1.31 19.17 -31.82
N LYS A 386 -2.25 18.84 -30.91
CA LYS A 386 -3.53 18.08 -30.96
C LYS A 386 -3.89 17.15 -32.15
N SER A 387 -4.55 16.04 -31.81
CA SER A 387 -5.87 15.68 -32.37
C SER A 387 -6.71 14.77 -31.44
N THR A 388 -8.03 14.94 -31.53
CA THR A 388 -9.10 14.31 -30.72
C THR A 388 -9.66 13.08 -31.44
N THR A 389 -10.04 12.02 -30.74
CA THR A 389 -11.11 11.11 -31.19
C THR A 389 -11.83 10.45 -30.01
N THR A 390 -13.15 10.61 -29.97
CA THR A 390 -14.08 9.97 -29.03
C THR A 390 -14.51 8.61 -29.58
N LYS A 391 -14.53 7.56 -28.75
CA LYS A 391 -15.48 6.44 -28.92
C LYS A 391 -15.77 5.74 -27.59
N THR A 392 -17.06 5.63 -27.33
CA THR A 392 -17.72 4.99 -26.19
C THR A 392 -17.65 3.47 -26.32
N THR A 393 -17.25 2.77 -25.26
CA THR A 393 -17.63 1.37 -25.03
C THR A 393 -17.78 1.12 -23.54
N THR A 394 -18.89 0.46 -23.22
CA THR A 394 -19.50 0.19 -21.93
C THR A 394 -18.59 -0.57 -20.96
N THR A 395 -18.22 0.05 -19.84
CA THR A 395 -17.65 -0.64 -18.68
C THR A 395 -18.78 -1.28 -17.89
N SER A 396 -18.91 -2.60 -18.01
CA SER A 396 -19.67 -3.40 -17.04
C SER A 396 -18.78 -3.57 -15.81
N CYS A 397 -19.04 -2.79 -14.76
CA CYS A 397 -18.66 -3.10 -13.39
C CYS A 397 -19.44 -4.38 -12.95
N VAL A 398 -19.09 -5.21 -11.97
CA VAL A 398 -18.20 -5.24 -10.78
C VAL A 398 -18.18 -6.75 -10.31
N PRO A 399 -17.62 -7.19 -9.14
CA PRO A 399 -17.11 -6.41 -7.99
C PRO A 399 -15.74 -6.89 -7.44
N VAL A 400 -14.97 -6.13 -6.63
CA VAL A 400 -15.15 -5.91 -5.16
C VAL A 400 -15.60 -7.23 -4.49
N PRO A 401 -15.37 -7.56 -3.20
CA PRO A 401 -16.24 -8.55 -2.57
C PRO A 401 -17.67 -8.19 -2.98
N THR A 402 -18.35 -9.14 -3.61
CA THR A 402 -19.47 -8.77 -4.46
C THR A 402 -20.45 -7.88 -3.68
N THR A 403 -21.28 -7.09 -4.36
CA THR A 403 -22.51 -6.57 -3.72
C THR A 403 -23.34 -7.70 -3.07
N SER A 404 -22.97 -8.97 -3.30
CA SER A 404 -23.35 -10.14 -2.51
C SER A 404 -22.67 -10.15 -1.13
N ASN A 405 -23.26 -9.39 -0.21
CA ASN A 405 -23.18 -9.72 1.20
C ASN A 405 -24.04 -10.98 1.43
N ILE A 406 -23.50 -12.01 2.09
CA ILE A 406 -24.30 -13.19 2.47
C ILE A 406 -25.44 -12.76 3.40
N CYS A 407 -25.19 -11.75 4.23
CA CYS A 407 -26.18 -11.19 5.11
C CYS A 407 -27.03 -10.15 4.40
N THR A 408 -28.33 -10.21 4.64
CA THR A 408 -29.32 -9.29 4.07
C THR A 408 -29.48 -8.06 4.94
N GLN A 409 -29.32 -6.87 4.35
CA GLN A 409 -29.67 -5.61 5.00
C GLN A 409 -31.20 -5.51 5.16
N PRO A 410 -31.74 -5.30 6.38
CA PRO A 410 -33.18 -5.19 6.60
C PRO A 410 -33.82 -4.03 5.84
N ASN A 411 -35.03 -4.28 5.34
CA ASN A 411 -35.87 -3.31 4.64
C ASN A 411 -37.18 -3.09 5.40
N ASN A 412 -37.39 -1.91 5.98
CA ASN A 412 -38.64 -1.58 6.65
C ASN A 412 -38.97 -0.08 6.51
N PRO A 413 -39.53 0.34 5.35
CA PRO A 413 -39.86 1.74 5.10
C PRO A 413 -40.78 2.34 6.16
N VAL A 414 -41.67 1.53 6.77
CA VAL A 414 -42.58 1.96 7.85
C VAL A 414 -41.81 2.38 9.11
N LYS A 415 -40.66 1.74 9.39
CA LYS A 415 -39.76 2.11 10.50
C LYS A 415 -38.69 3.13 10.11
N GLY A 416 -38.71 3.63 8.87
CA GLY A 416 -37.87 4.73 8.40
C GLY A 416 -36.50 4.34 7.84
N TYR A 417 -36.31 3.08 7.41
CA TYR A 417 -35.08 2.63 6.74
C TYR A 417 -35.39 1.62 5.63
N THR A 418 -34.53 1.58 4.62
CA THR A 418 -34.58 0.60 3.53
C THR A 418 -33.25 -0.12 3.40
N SER A 419 -33.17 -1.17 2.57
CA SER A 419 -31.89 -1.85 2.30
C SER A 419 -30.83 -0.93 1.66
N SER A 420 -31.25 0.16 1.01
CA SER A 420 -30.35 1.16 0.41
C SER A 420 -30.17 2.43 1.24
N LYS A 421 -30.99 2.62 2.28
CA LYS A 421 -30.91 3.74 3.23
C LYS A 421 -31.09 3.20 4.66
N PRO A 422 -30.06 2.58 5.24
CA PRO A 422 -30.09 2.09 6.60
C PRO A 422 -30.10 3.25 7.62
N VAL A 423 -30.38 2.95 8.88
CA VAL A 423 -30.46 3.98 9.93
C VAL A 423 -29.10 4.66 10.07
N GLY A 424 -29.08 5.98 9.93
CA GLY A 424 -27.85 6.77 9.99
C GLY A 424 -26.88 6.52 8.83
N ASP A 425 -27.34 5.95 7.71
CA ASP A 425 -26.54 5.54 6.56
C ASP A 425 -25.45 4.49 6.90
N ILE A 426 -25.64 3.74 7.99
CA ILE A 426 -24.70 2.73 8.47
C ILE A 426 -25.12 1.37 7.93
N SER A 427 -24.40 0.91 6.91
CA SER A 427 -24.66 -0.38 6.25
C SER A 427 -24.15 -1.57 7.05
N LEU A 428 -24.72 -2.74 6.77
CA LEU A 428 -24.32 -4.00 7.39
C LEU A 428 -22.89 -4.32 6.94
N PRO A 429 -21.97 -4.70 7.86
CA PRO A 429 -20.64 -5.14 7.47
C PRO A 429 -20.72 -6.38 6.56
N VAL A 430 -19.71 -6.53 5.71
CA VAL A 430 -19.72 -7.53 4.65
C VAL A 430 -19.34 -8.89 5.21
N LEU A 431 -20.21 -9.89 5.03
CA LEU A 431 -19.90 -11.31 5.17
C LEU A 431 -19.75 -11.92 3.79
N THR A 432 -18.59 -12.47 3.49
CA THR A 432 -18.29 -13.10 2.20
C THR A 432 -17.24 -14.21 2.38
N CYS A 433 -16.74 -14.76 1.28
CA CYS A 433 -15.66 -15.76 1.33
C CYS A 433 -14.43 -15.22 2.04
N ASN A 434 -13.81 -16.08 2.83
CA ASN A 434 -12.60 -15.76 3.58
C ASN A 434 -11.45 -15.55 2.60
N ASN A 435 -10.79 -14.39 2.68
CA ASN A 435 -9.66 -14.01 1.84
C ASN A 435 -8.29 -14.35 2.46
N LEU A 436 -8.27 -15.09 3.58
CA LEU A 436 -7.05 -15.55 4.22
C LEU A 436 -6.84 -17.04 3.95
N TYR A 437 -5.87 -17.38 3.10
CA TYR A 437 -5.62 -18.74 2.60
C TYR A 437 -5.46 -19.76 3.74
N THR A 438 -4.65 -19.41 4.73
CA THR A 438 -4.33 -20.26 5.88
C THR A 438 -5.54 -20.55 6.78
N ASP A 439 -6.57 -19.71 6.72
CA ASP A 439 -7.78 -19.83 7.54
C ASP A 439 -8.98 -20.37 6.73
N TYR A 440 -8.99 -20.17 5.41
CA TYR A 440 -10.09 -20.52 4.52
C TYR A 440 -10.54 -21.98 4.63
N PHE A 441 -9.60 -22.93 4.60
CA PHE A 441 -9.94 -24.36 4.61
C PHE A 441 -10.63 -24.81 5.89
N LYS A 442 -10.41 -24.09 6.99
CA LYS A 442 -11.11 -24.30 8.24
C LYS A 442 -12.38 -23.46 8.32
N ASN A 443 -12.31 -22.21 7.86
CA ASN A 443 -13.36 -21.20 7.99
C ASN A 443 -13.57 -20.49 6.63
N PRO A 444 -14.43 -21.02 5.75
CA PRO A 444 -14.58 -20.49 4.39
C PRO A 444 -15.21 -19.09 4.30
N PHE A 445 -15.78 -18.58 5.39
CA PHE A 445 -16.47 -17.29 5.45
C PHE A 445 -15.78 -16.34 6.42
N LYS A 446 -15.76 -15.04 6.09
CA LYS A 446 -15.19 -13.99 6.95
C LYS A 446 -16.08 -12.76 7.00
N LEU A 447 -16.27 -12.22 8.21
CA LEU A 447 -17.00 -10.99 8.47
C LEU A 447 -16.02 -9.82 8.61
N TYR A 448 -16.07 -8.88 7.67
CA TYR A 448 -15.14 -7.74 7.61
C TYR A 448 -15.66 -6.58 8.46
N THR A 449 -15.12 -6.45 9.66
CA THR A 449 -15.41 -5.36 10.62
C THR A 449 -14.19 -4.53 11.00
N PHE A 450 -13.01 -4.93 10.55
CA PHE A 450 -11.73 -4.26 10.79
C PHE A 450 -10.93 -4.09 9.49
N PRO A 451 -10.04 -3.08 9.39
CA PRO A 451 -9.14 -2.93 8.23
C PRO A 451 -8.18 -4.11 8.07
N ASP A 452 -7.68 -4.65 9.19
CA ASP A 452 -6.86 -5.86 9.20
C ASP A 452 -7.76 -7.11 9.17
N THR A 453 -7.69 -7.86 8.06
CA THR A 453 -8.45 -9.10 7.89
C THR A 453 -8.11 -10.18 8.93
N LYS A 454 -6.92 -10.13 9.54
CA LYS A 454 -6.52 -11.06 10.61
C LYS A 454 -7.29 -10.83 11.91
N GLN A 455 -7.78 -9.60 12.13
CA GLN A 455 -8.63 -9.23 13.26
C GLN A 455 -10.12 -9.49 13.00
N CYS A 456 -10.48 -9.79 11.75
CA CYS A 456 -11.82 -10.11 11.34
C CYS A 456 -12.16 -11.58 11.64
N LYS A 457 -13.34 -11.81 12.23
CA LYS A 457 -13.80 -13.13 12.64
C LYS A 457 -14.19 -14.00 11.43
N SER A 458 -13.86 -15.28 11.50
CA SER A 458 -14.12 -16.27 10.45
C SER A 458 -15.09 -17.36 10.90
N TYR A 459 -15.78 -17.99 9.94
CA TYR A 459 -16.90 -18.89 10.19
C TYR A 459 -16.88 -20.10 9.25
N GLN A 460 -17.45 -21.20 9.73
CA GLN A 460 -17.54 -22.46 9.00
C GLN A 460 -18.83 -22.55 8.15
N HIS A 461 -18.83 -23.52 7.23
CA HIS A 461 -20.05 -24.01 6.60
C HIS A 461 -21.02 -24.55 7.65
N GLY A 462 -22.28 -24.14 7.56
CA GLY A 462 -23.34 -24.59 8.47
C GLY A 462 -24.51 -23.61 8.56
N SER A 463 -25.65 -24.13 9.01
CA SER A 463 -26.91 -23.38 9.17
C SER A 463 -27.29 -23.11 10.64
N SER A 464 -26.51 -23.62 11.60
CA SER A 464 -26.85 -23.52 13.03
C SER A 464 -25.61 -23.34 13.90
N GLY A 465 -25.67 -22.40 14.85
CA GLY A 465 -24.63 -22.16 15.86
C GLY A 465 -23.80 -20.90 15.62
N PRO A 466 -23.12 -20.38 16.66
CA PRO A 466 -22.42 -19.08 16.63
C PRO A 466 -21.19 -19.04 15.71
N GLY A 467 -20.62 -20.20 15.35
CA GLY A 467 -19.49 -20.30 14.41
C GLY A 467 -19.90 -20.55 12.95
N SER A 468 -21.19 -20.53 12.64
CA SER A 468 -21.72 -20.75 11.29
C SER A 468 -22.03 -19.44 10.57
N VAL A 469 -22.39 -19.51 9.29
CA VAL A 469 -22.86 -18.36 8.50
C VAL A 469 -24.06 -17.65 9.15
N TRP A 470 -24.96 -18.41 9.77
CA TRP A 470 -26.06 -17.84 10.56
C TRP A 470 -25.55 -17.00 11.75
N GLY A 471 -24.56 -17.52 12.47
CA GLY A 471 -23.89 -16.80 13.56
C GLY A 471 -23.17 -15.55 13.06
N ALA A 472 -22.52 -15.65 11.90
CA ALA A 472 -21.83 -14.55 11.26
C ALA A 472 -22.77 -13.38 10.90
N CYS A 473 -23.98 -13.66 10.41
CA CYS A 473 -24.94 -12.61 10.14
C CYS A 473 -25.53 -11.98 11.40
N ARG A 474 -25.62 -12.71 12.51
CA ARG A 474 -25.95 -12.11 13.81
C ARG A 474 -24.85 -11.16 14.28
N ASP A 475 -23.60 -11.58 14.19
CA ASP A 475 -22.45 -10.74 14.54
C ASP A 475 -22.38 -9.49 13.64
N ALA A 476 -22.75 -9.62 12.36
CA ALA A 476 -22.87 -8.49 11.45
C ALA A 476 -23.97 -7.50 11.89
N CYS A 477 -25.13 -8.00 12.30
CA CYS A 477 -26.21 -7.17 12.85
C CYS A 477 -25.76 -6.45 14.14
N ASP A 478 -25.04 -7.13 15.03
CA ASP A 478 -24.52 -6.55 16.28
C ASP A 478 -23.50 -5.43 16.01
N ALA A 479 -22.61 -5.63 15.03
CA ALA A 479 -21.65 -4.63 14.59
C ALA A 479 -22.31 -3.38 13.95
N GLN A 480 -23.35 -3.58 13.11
CA GLN A 480 -24.15 -2.48 12.57
C GLN A 480 -24.87 -1.70 13.68
N TYR A 481 -25.48 -2.40 14.64
CA TYR A 481 -26.17 -1.75 15.76
C TYR A 481 -25.21 -0.93 16.62
N THR A 482 -24.05 -1.50 16.95
CA THR A 482 -23.02 -0.81 17.73
C THR A 482 -22.58 0.47 17.02
N SER A 483 -22.29 0.39 15.72
CA SER A 483 -21.96 1.54 14.89
C SER A 483 -23.09 2.58 14.90
N CYS A 484 -24.34 2.16 14.67
CA CYS A 484 -25.53 3.02 14.70
C CYS A 484 -25.69 3.77 16.03
N THR A 485 -25.52 3.07 17.15
CA THR A 485 -25.65 3.70 18.47
C THR A 485 -24.50 4.63 18.82
N ASN A 486 -23.29 4.35 18.34
CA ASN A 486 -22.08 5.11 18.67
C ASN A 486 -21.85 6.31 17.77
N THR A 487 -22.42 6.32 16.57
CA THR A 487 -22.28 7.44 15.63
C THR A 487 -23.60 8.20 15.47
N TYR A 488 -24.61 7.59 14.85
CA TYR A 488 -25.87 8.23 14.51
C TYR A 488 -26.66 8.63 15.76
N ALA A 489 -26.90 7.69 16.70
CA ALA A 489 -27.64 8.03 17.92
C ALA A 489 -26.88 9.07 18.76
N GLN A 490 -25.56 8.90 18.97
CA GLN A 490 -24.76 9.90 19.69
C GLN A 490 -24.83 11.30 19.06
N SER A 491 -24.86 11.40 17.73
CA SER A 491 -24.99 12.68 17.03
C SER A 491 -26.31 13.41 17.32
N CYS A 492 -27.34 12.67 17.77
CA CYS A 492 -28.67 13.22 18.05
C CYS A 492 -28.85 13.70 19.50
N LYS A 493 -27.82 13.65 20.36
CA LYS A 493 -27.91 14.09 21.78
C LYS A 493 -28.28 15.56 21.98
N SER A 494 -27.91 16.43 21.05
CA SER A 494 -28.22 17.86 21.11
C SER A 494 -29.55 18.22 20.45
N ASN A 495 -30.26 17.26 19.86
CA ASN A 495 -31.50 17.53 19.14
C ASN A 495 -32.70 17.58 20.11
N SER A 496 -33.46 18.66 20.06
CA SER A 496 -34.69 18.87 20.84
C SER A 496 -35.95 18.24 20.21
N GLY A 497 -35.82 17.55 19.06
CA GLY A 497 -36.94 16.98 18.31
C GLY A 497 -37.72 17.99 17.46
N ALA A 498 -37.40 19.29 17.55
CA ALA A 498 -38.04 20.33 16.76
C ALA A 498 -37.70 20.20 15.26
N GLY A 499 -38.70 20.34 14.39
CA GLY A 499 -38.53 20.32 12.93
C GLY A 499 -38.30 18.93 12.32
N GLY A 500 -38.79 17.86 12.96
CA GLY A 500 -38.75 16.50 12.39
C GLY A 500 -37.39 15.79 12.49
N LYS A 501 -36.45 16.33 13.29
CA LYS A 501 -35.15 15.72 13.55
C LYS A 501 -35.24 14.67 14.66
N ASP A 502 -34.46 13.60 14.53
CA ASP A 502 -34.39 12.58 15.56
C ASP A 502 -33.72 13.09 16.85
N THR A 503 -34.30 12.73 17.98
CA THR A 503 -33.68 12.87 19.31
C THR A 503 -32.76 11.67 19.56
N TYR A 504 -31.87 11.74 20.56
CA TYR A 504 -31.09 10.58 20.99
C TYR A 504 -31.96 9.33 21.21
N ASN A 505 -33.08 9.49 21.94
CA ASN A 505 -33.97 8.39 22.25
C ASN A 505 -34.66 7.81 21.00
N SER A 506 -35.12 8.67 20.07
CA SER A 506 -35.73 8.19 18.82
C SER A 506 -34.70 7.55 17.88
N ALA A 507 -33.48 8.07 17.82
CA ALA A 507 -32.37 7.50 17.04
C ALA A 507 -31.93 6.13 17.60
N THR A 508 -31.76 5.99 18.91
CA THR A 508 -31.47 4.69 19.55
C THR A 508 -32.59 3.68 19.29
N THR A 509 -33.86 4.12 19.33
CA THR A 509 -35.01 3.27 18.99
C THR A 509 -34.96 2.81 17.54
N LYS A 510 -34.63 3.68 16.58
CA LYS A 510 -34.44 3.31 15.18
C LYS A 510 -33.30 2.30 14.98
N CYS A 511 -32.14 2.50 15.63
CA CYS A 511 -31.04 1.53 15.61
C CYS A 511 -31.51 0.15 16.12
N LYS A 512 -32.26 0.12 17.24
CA LYS A 512 -32.74 -1.13 17.84
C LYS A 512 -33.78 -1.84 16.97
N ASN A 513 -34.65 -1.06 16.33
CA ASN A 513 -35.62 -1.56 15.37
C ASN A 513 -34.93 -2.22 14.16
N GLN A 514 -33.94 -1.53 13.58
CA GLN A 514 -33.17 -2.08 12.47
C GLN A 514 -32.40 -3.34 12.85
N TRP A 515 -31.80 -3.37 14.05
CA TRP A 515 -31.13 -4.56 14.59
C TRP A 515 -32.07 -5.76 14.73
N THR A 516 -33.29 -5.53 15.24
CA THR A 516 -34.30 -6.59 15.41
C THR A 516 -34.73 -7.15 14.06
N ASP A 517 -34.99 -6.27 13.08
CA ASP A 517 -35.36 -6.69 11.72
C ASP A 517 -34.18 -7.41 11.02
N CYS A 518 -32.94 -6.99 11.28
CA CYS A 518 -31.71 -7.63 10.77
C CYS A 518 -31.61 -9.08 11.25
N TYR A 519 -31.85 -9.33 12.54
CA TYR A 519 -31.88 -10.68 13.10
C TYR A 519 -32.97 -11.54 12.45
N SER A 520 -34.16 -10.96 12.22
CA SER A 520 -35.27 -11.68 11.61
C SER A 520 -35.00 -12.06 10.15
N CYS A 521 -34.50 -11.13 9.33
CA CYS A 521 -34.26 -11.40 7.91
C CYS A 521 -33.06 -12.33 7.66
N ASN A 522 -32.15 -12.44 8.63
CA ASN A 522 -30.99 -13.33 8.55
C ASN A 522 -31.16 -14.66 9.31
N SER A 523 -32.36 -14.94 9.84
CA SER A 523 -32.62 -16.10 10.71
C SER A 523 -32.43 -17.48 10.06
N ASN A 524 -32.43 -17.57 8.73
CA ASN A 524 -32.27 -18.83 7.97
C ASN A 524 -31.13 -18.77 6.94
N VAL A 525 -30.26 -17.76 7.01
CA VAL A 525 -29.16 -17.60 6.06
C VAL A 525 -28.12 -18.69 6.28
N ASN A 526 -27.69 -19.31 5.19
CA ASN A 526 -26.64 -20.32 5.16
C ASN A 526 -25.68 -20.06 4.00
N GLY A 527 -24.52 -20.71 4.05
CA GLY A 527 -23.48 -20.60 3.04
C GLY A 527 -23.56 -21.62 1.90
N ASN A 528 -24.69 -22.28 1.68
CA ASN A 528 -24.77 -23.37 0.71
C ASN A 528 -24.47 -22.89 -0.71
N GLY A 529 -23.58 -23.61 -1.39
CA GLY A 529 -23.14 -23.25 -2.75
C GLY A 529 -22.29 -21.99 -2.82
N LYS A 530 -21.79 -21.48 -1.69
CA LYS A 530 -20.87 -20.35 -1.59
C LYS A 530 -19.52 -20.81 -1.06
N CYS A 531 -18.44 -20.21 -1.55
CA CYS A 531 -17.09 -20.51 -1.07
C CYS A 531 -16.80 -22.04 -1.13
N GLY A 532 -17.00 -22.61 -2.32
CA GLY A 532 -16.81 -24.04 -2.59
C GLY A 532 -15.35 -24.44 -2.75
N GLY A 533 -14.48 -23.49 -3.10
CA GLY A 533 -13.03 -23.67 -3.22
C GLY A 533 -12.29 -22.35 -3.01
N TRP A 534 -11.01 -22.43 -2.63
CA TRP A 534 -10.19 -21.23 -2.51
C TRP A 534 -10.15 -20.51 -3.85
N ASN A 535 -10.38 -19.20 -3.83
CA ASN A 535 -10.44 -18.36 -5.03
C ASN A 535 -11.48 -18.80 -6.09
N SER A 536 -12.45 -19.64 -5.73
CA SER A 536 -13.49 -20.09 -6.67
C SER A 536 -14.58 -19.04 -6.90
N GLY A 537 -14.49 -17.87 -6.27
CA GLY A 537 -15.54 -16.86 -6.27
C GLY A 537 -16.83 -17.31 -5.58
N TRP A 538 -17.82 -16.42 -5.63
CA TRP A 538 -19.19 -16.60 -5.11
C TRP A 538 -20.03 -17.60 -5.90
#